data_AF-A0ABD5WCX2-F1
#
_entry.id   AF-A0ABD5WCX2-F1
#
_cell.length_a   1.000
_cell.length_b   1.000
_cell.length_c   1.000
_cell.angle_alpha   90.00
_cell.angle_beta   90.00
_cell.angle_gamma   90.00
#
_symmetry.space_group_name_H-M   'P 1'
#
loop_
_entity.id
_entity.type
_entity.pdbx_description
1 polymer ?
#
loop_
_entity_poly.entity_id
_entity_poly.type
_entity_poly.pdbx_seq_one_letter_code
_entity_poly.pdbx_strand_id
1 'polypeptide(L)' 'MQPTPPTGGEGIDHYECRHCGLTVTARVHGCPLCGRSIVHYSL' A
#
# COMPACT_ATOMS: atom_id res chain seq x y z
N MET A 1 -7.96 -0.20 -33.77
CA MET A 1 -8.26 -0.06 -32.34
C MET A 1 -7.13 -0.70 -31.54
N GLN A 2 -6.12 0.07 -31.15
CA GLN A 2 -5.09 -0.44 -30.23
C GLN A 2 -5.69 -0.42 -28.82
N PRO A 3 -5.59 -1.51 -28.04
CA PRO A 3 -5.95 -1.45 -26.63
C PRO A 3 -4.94 -0.54 -25.94
N THR A 4 -5.44 0.54 -25.35
CA THR A 4 -4.66 1.40 -24.46
C THR A 4 -4.00 0.52 -23.38
N PRO A 5 -2.68 0.59 -23.14
CA PRO A 5 -2.12 0.00 -21.93
C PRO A 5 -2.86 0.61 -20.73
N PRO A 6 -3.12 -0.14 -19.65
CA PRO A 6 -3.65 0.46 -18.44
C PRO A 6 -2.61 1.51 -18.00
N THR A 7 -2.96 2.78 -18.19
CA THR A 7 -2.25 3.91 -17.61
C THR A 7 -2.29 3.71 -16.09
N GLY A 8 -1.23 3.13 -15.56
CA GLY A 8 -1.15 2.72 -14.15
C GLY A 8 0.29 2.50 -13.76
N GLY A 9 1.19 3.37 -14.24
CA GLY A 9 2.50 3.56 -13.62
C GLY A 9 2.34 4.41 -12.35
N GLU A 10 1.42 4.04 -11.47
CA GLU A 10 1.28 4.65 -10.15
C GLU A 10 2.00 3.72 -9.17
N GLY A 11 3.04 4.24 -8.52
CA GLY A 11 3.83 3.49 -7.54
C GLY A 11 2.91 2.75 -6.59
N ILE A 12 3.15 1.45 -6.42
CA ILE A 12 2.35 0.64 -5.52
C ILE A 12 2.61 1.19 -4.12
N ASP A 13 1.60 1.82 -3.54
CA ASP A 13 1.63 2.39 -2.20
C ASP A 13 1.69 1.21 -1.20
N HIS A 14 2.87 0.95 -0.61
CA HIS A 14 3.05 -0.12 0.37
C HIS A 14 2.97 0.45 1.79
N TYR A 15 2.25 -0.25 2.66
CA TYR A 15 2.09 0.13 4.06
C TYR A 15 2.60 -1.01 4.95
N GLU A 16 3.64 -0.75 5.75
CA GLU A 16 4.22 -1.70 6.70
C GLU A 16 3.94 -1.27 8.14
N CYS A 17 3.44 -2.21 8.96
CA CYS A 17 3.30 -2.00 10.39
C CYS A 17 4.55 -2.52 11.11
N ARG A 18 5.37 -1.61 11.64
CA ARG A 18 6.59 -1.93 12.42
C ARG A 18 6.32 -2.67 13.73
N HIS A 19 5.05 -2.78 14.13
CA HIS A 19 4.67 -3.31 15.42
C HIS A 19 4.19 -4.77 15.39
N CYS A 20 3.53 -5.18 14.31
CA CYS A 20 3.10 -6.57 14.09
C CYS A 20 3.72 -7.21 12.84
N GLY A 21 4.36 -6.42 11.97
CA GLY A 21 4.97 -6.89 10.72
C GLY A 21 4.01 -7.05 9.54
N LEU A 22 2.77 -6.54 9.65
CA LEU A 22 1.81 -6.61 8.54
C LEU A 22 2.22 -5.66 7.41
N THR A 23 2.23 -6.16 6.18
CA THR A 23 2.39 -5.35 4.96
C THR A 23 1.13 -5.40 4.12
N VAL A 24 0.61 -4.26 3.68
CA VAL A 24 -0.56 -4.15 2.79
C VAL A 24 -0.30 -3.14 1.67
N THR A 25 -0.94 -3.34 0.52
CA THR A 25 -0.84 -2.46 -0.65
C THR A 25 -2.09 -1.58 -0.84
N ALA A 26 -2.97 -1.57 0.16
CA ALA A 26 -4.17 -0.75 0.17
C ALA A 26 -3.92 0.49 1.02
N ARG A 27 -4.47 1.64 0.61
CA ARG A 27 -4.49 2.86 1.43
C ARG A 27 -5.15 2.58 2.77
N VAL A 28 -4.33 2.49 3.81
CA VAL A 28 -4.78 2.26 5.18
C VAL A 28 -4.29 3.38 6.09
N HIS A 29 -5.20 3.95 6.88
CA HIS A 29 -4.86 4.97 7.87
C HIS A 29 -4.17 4.38 9.12
N GLY A 30 -4.26 3.07 9.31
CA GLY A 30 -3.69 2.35 10.44
C GLY A 30 -3.71 0.85 10.18
N CYS A 31 -2.96 0.11 10.99
CA CYS A 31 -2.86 -1.33 10.87
C CYS A 31 -4.20 -1.99 11.26
N PRO A 32 -4.85 -2.76 10.37
CA PRO A 32 -6.12 -3.42 10.68
C PRO A 32 -5.98 -4.54 11.72
N LEU A 33 -4.76 -5.02 11.96
CA LEU A 33 -4.48 -6.13 12.88
C LEU A 33 -4.30 -5.67 14.33
N CYS A 34 -3.66 -4.52 14.53
CA CYS A 34 -3.32 -4.04 15.88
C CYS A 34 -3.80 -2.61 16.17
N GLY A 35 -4.37 -1.91 15.18
CA GLY A 35 -4.86 -0.53 15.31
C GLY A 35 -3.77 0.54 15.39
N ARG A 36 -2.49 0.17 15.29
CA ARG A 36 -1.37 1.12 15.39
C ARG A 36 -1.07 1.81 14.07
N SER A 37 -0.32 2.91 14.15
CA SER A 37 0.21 3.63 13.01
C SER A 37 1.01 2.71 12.08
N ILE A 38 0.77 2.86 10.78
CA ILE A 38 1.39 2.09 9.71
C ILE A 38 2.18 3.03 8.80
N VAL A 39 3.35 2.60 8.35
CA VAL A 39 4.30 3.46 7.62
C VAL A 39 4.09 3.24 6.13
N HIS A 40 3.88 4.32 5.39
CA HIS A 40 3.76 4.30 3.93
C HIS A 40 5.13 4.42 3.25
N TYR A 41 5.39 3.58 2.25
CA TYR A 41 6.53 3.70 1.35
C TYR A 41 6.13 3.29 -0.07
N SER A 42 6.64 4.01 -1.06
CA SER A 42 6.50 3.71 -2.48
C SER A 42 7.85 3.23 -3.01
N LEU A 43 7.88 2.04 -3.61
CA LEU A 43 9.08 1.45 -4.24
C LEU A 43 9.24 1.90 -5.70
#